data_AF-A0A1I7DLL3-F1
#
_entry.id   AF-A0A1I7DLL3-F1
#
_cell.length_a   1.000
_cell.length_b   1.000
_cell.length_c   1.000
_cell.angle_alpha   90.00
_cell.angle_beta   90.00
_cell.angle_gamma   90.00
#
_symmetry.space_group_name_H-M   'P 1'
#
loop_
_entity.id
_entity.type
_entity.pdbx_description
1 polymer ?
#
loop_
_entity_poly.entity_id
_entity_poly.type
_entity_poly.pdbx_seq_one_letter_code
_entity_poly.pdbx_strand_id
1 'polypeptide(L)'
;MNPTQPPVPVDVVGLSGPAEWWQVLGALGPLAILLSGLVAALISYLVLRQRTNADALELIQKTRADSRAEWWRRTQWALDRALEQDEDIKALGLGALAVLAQSELASAEELELLDIAWKAVNGEGPDGAVARERRDAAAPRRTMSPPSAASEHRVQVAAAKLRVVLDERLGRPTPTKTKALSRAEF
;
A
#
# COMPACT_ATOMS: atom_id res chain seq x y z
N MET A 1 34.02 -83.21 76.08
CA MET A 1 34.83 -82.07 75.61
C MET A 1 34.79 -82.11 74.09
N ASN A 2 34.23 -81.09 73.43
CA ASN A 2 34.05 -81.06 71.97
C ASN A 2 35.11 -80.12 71.36
N PRO A 3 35.90 -80.53 70.35
CA PRO A 3 36.94 -79.67 69.79
C PRO A 3 36.34 -78.56 68.91
N THR A 4 36.79 -77.33 69.13
CA THR A 4 36.40 -76.12 68.39
C THR A 4 37.00 -76.18 66.97
N GLN A 5 36.16 -76.12 65.93
CA GLN A 5 36.63 -75.98 64.55
C GLN A 5 37.15 -74.55 64.28
N PRO A 6 38.27 -74.38 63.55
CA PRO A 6 38.77 -73.06 63.13
C PRO A 6 37.90 -72.45 62.01
N PRO A 7 37.81 -71.11 61.91
CA PRO A 7 36.95 -70.43 60.94
C PRO A 7 37.46 -70.57 59.51
N VAL A 8 36.56 -70.90 58.59
CA VAL A 8 36.83 -71.00 57.14
C VAL A 8 36.70 -69.60 56.53
N PRO A 9 37.68 -69.11 55.74
CA PRO A 9 37.55 -67.83 55.05
C PRO A 9 36.47 -67.90 53.97
N VAL A 10 35.55 -66.94 54.01
CA VAL A 10 34.46 -66.79 53.03
C VAL A 10 34.93 -65.79 51.97
N ASP A 11 35.19 -66.26 50.75
CA ASP A 11 35.40 -65.38 49.60
C ASP A 11 34.06 -64.79 49.16
N VAL A 12 33.90 -63.48 49.36
CA VAL A 12 32.74 -62.73 48.89
C VAL A 12 33.00 -62.34 47.43
N VAL A 13 32.52 -63.16 46.50
CA VAL A 13 32.46 -62.79 45.09
C VAL A 13 31.41 -61.69 44.94
N GLY A 14 31.88 -60.44 44.78
CA GLY A 14 31.04 -59.28 44.52
C GLY A 14 30.39 -59.38 43.13
N LEU A 15 29.20 -59.97 43.06
CA LEU A 15 28.31 -59.83 41.91
C LEU A 15 27.73 -58.41 41.95
N SER A 16 28.22 -57.53 41.08
CA SER A 16 27.66 -56.19 40.89
C SER A 16 26.15 -56.28 40.68
N GLY A 17 25.37 -55.66 41.58
CA GLY A 17 23.91 -55.65 41.51
C GLY A 17 23.37 -54.87 40.29
N PRO A 18 22.11 -55.11 39.88
CA PRO A 18 21.48 -54.36 38.80
C PRO A 18 21.48 -52.87 39.12
N ALA A 19 21.68 -52.03 38.09
CA ALA A 19 21.81 -50.58 38.27
C ALA A 19 20.68 -49.98 39.12
N GLU A 20 21.04 -49.15 40.10
CA GLU A 20 20.08 -48.41 40.92
C GLU A 20 19.33 -47.44 40.00
N TRP A 21 18.00 -47.44 40.07
CA TRP A 21 17.10 -46.68 39.20
C TRP A 21 17.38 -45.16 39.12
N TRP A 22 18.00 -44.58 40.15
CA TRP A 22 18.49 -43.20 40.14
C TRP A 22 19.68 -42.97 39.21
N GLN A 23 20.57 -43.95 39.06
CA GLN A 23 21.67 -43.91 38.10
C GLN A 23 21.15 -43.94 36.66
N VAL A 24 20.05 -44.66 36.41
CA VAL A 24 19.36 -44.67 35.12
C VAL A 24 18.79 -43.28 34.78
N LEU A 25 18.23 -42.58 35.77
CA LEU A 25 17.76 -41.19 35.59
C LEU A 25 18.92 -40.20 35.39
N GLY A 26 20.03 -40.36 36.13
CA GLY A 26 21.22 -39.52 35.97
C GLY A 26 21.86 -39.64 34.59
N ALA A 27 21.86 -40.83 34.00
CA ALA A 27 22.37 -41.07 32.64
C ALA A 27 21.57 -40.35 31.54
N LEU A 28 20.32 -39.95 31.80
CA LEU A 28 19.46 -39.22 30.87
C LEU A 28 19.69 -37.70 30.91
N GLY A 29 20.42 -37.17 31.89
CA GLY A 29 20.68 -35.74 32.05
C GLY A 29 21.23 -35.06 30.78
N PRO A 30 22.31 -35.58 30.17
CA PRO A 30 22.86 -35.03 28.93
C PRO A 30 21.87 -35.09 27.74
N LEU A 31 21.04 -36.14 27.66
CA LEU A 31 20.02 -36.26 26.61
C LEU A 31 18.92 -35.21 26.77
N ALA A 32 18.53 -34.87 28.00
CA ALA A 32 17.55 -33.81 28.26
C ALA A 32 18.06 -32.43 27.82
N ILE A 33 19.35 -32.14 27.98
CA ILE A 33 19.97 -30.90 27.49
C ILE A 33 19.94 -30.86 25.96
N LEU A 34 20.30 -31.96 25.30
CA LEU A 34 20.24 -32.04 23.83
C LEU A 34 18.81 -31.84 23.31
N LEU A 35 17.83 -32.51 23.93
CA LEU A 35 16.42 -32.34 23.59
C LEU A 35 15.96 -30.88 23.78
N SER A 36 16.34 -30.24 24.89
CA SER A 36 16.01 -28.83 25.14
C SER A 36 16.62 -27.91 24.09
N GLY A 37 17.87 -28.13 23.72
CA GLY A 37 18.54 -27.39 22.65
C GLY A 37 17.85 -27.58 21.28
N LEU A 38 17.40 -28.81 20.99
CA LEU A 38 16.71 -29.14 19.74
C LEU A 38 15.32 -28.48 19.67
N VAL A 39 14.59 -28.45 20.79
CA VAL A 39 13.32 -27.72 20.91
C VAL A 39 13.53 -26.22 20.75
N ALA A 40 14.53 -25.64 21.43
CA ALA A 40 14.85 -24.22 21.29
C ALA A 40 15.25 -23.85 19.85
N ALA A 41 16.05 -24.70 19.20
CA ALA A 41 16.44 -24.53 17.80
C ALA A 41 15.23 -24.61 16.86
N LEU A 42 14.32 -25.57 17.09
CA LEU A 42 13.10 -25.72 16.31
C LEU A 42 12.18 -24.50 16.45
N ILE A 43 11.93 -24.03 17.68
CA ILE A 43 11.12 -22.84 17.94
C ILE A 43 11.76 -21.62 17.26
N SER A 44 13.07 -21.44 17.41
CA SER A 44 13.81 -20.35 16.76
C SER A 44 13.67 -20.39 15.24
N TYR A 45 13.80 -21.57 14.64
CA TYR A 45 13.62 -21.78 13.20
C TYR A 45 12.20 -21.44 12.74
N LEU A 46 11.17 -21.92 13.46
CA LEU A 46 9.77 -21.64 13.14
C LEU A 46 9.45 -20.14 13.25
N VAL A 47 9.97 -19.47 14.28
CA VAL A 47 9.81 -18.01 14.46
C VAL A 47 10.45 -17.24 13.32
N LEU A 48 11.68 -17.60 12.91
CA LEU A 48 12.35 -16.96 11.78
C LEU A 48 11.54 -17.12 10.49
N ARG A 49 11.02 -18.32 10.23
CA ARG A 49 10.19 -18.60 9.05
C ARG A 49 8.85 -17.83 9.04
N GLN A 50 8.27 -17.61 10.22
CA GLN A 50 7.05 -16.80 10.35
C GLN A 50 7.34 -15.31 10.08
N ARG A 51 8.43 -14.77 10.64
CA ARG A 51 8.84 -13.37 10.45
C ARG A 51 9.09 -13.07 8.98
N THR A 52 9.82 -13.93 8.26
CA THR A 52 10.11 -13.70 6.83
C THR A 52 8.84 -13.60 5.97
N ASN A 53 7.81 -14.38 6.29
CA ASN A 53 6.54 -14.34 5.54
C ASN A 53 5.70 -13.11 5.89
N ALA A 54 5.68 -12.72 7.17
CA ALA A 54 5.01 -11.50 7.62
C ALA A 54 5.65 -10.26 6.99
N ASP A 55 6.99 -10.20 6.98
CA ASP A 55 7.77 -9.11 6.39
C ASP A 55 7.48 -8.97 4.89
N ALA A 56 7.35 -10.10 4.17
CA ALA A 56 7.02 -10.09 2.75
C ALA A 56 5.62 -9.52 2.47
N LEU A 57 4.63 -9.86 3.29
CA LEU A 57 3.28 -9.32 3.16
C LEU A 57 3.23 -7.83 3.53
N GLU A 58 3.95 -7.44 4.57
CA GLU A 58 4.06 -6.03 5.00
C GLU A 58 4.68 -5.18 3.89
N LEU A 59 5.76 -5.63 3.25
CA LEU A 59 6.39 -4.91 2.14
C LEU A 59 5.42 -4.71 0.97
N ILE A 60 4.68 -5.76 0.57
CA ILE A 60 3.69 -5.66 -0.52
C ILE A 60 2.59 -4.66 -0.17
N GLN A 61 2.07 -4.69 1.06
CA GLN A 61 1.05 -3.75 1.52
C GLN A 61 1.59 -2.32 1.54
N LYS A 62 2.81 -2.13 2.06
CA LYS A 62 3.48 -0.84 2.13
C LYS A 62 3.73 -0.26 0.75
N THR A 63 4.29 -1.04 -0.18
CA THR A 63 4.51 -0.58 -1.57
C THR A 63 3.21 -0.16 -2.24
N ARG A 64 2.10 -0.91 -2.02
CA ARG A 64 0.78 -0.52 -2.54
C ARG A 64 0.25 0.75 -1.89
N ALA A 65 0.45 0.92 -0.58
CA ALA A 65 0.05 2.14 0.13
C ALA A 65 0.86 3.36 -0.37
N ASP A 66 2.18 3.22 -0.47
CA ASP A 66 3.09 4.27 -0.94
C ASP A 66 2.78 4.66 -2.39
N SER A 67 2.52 3.68 -3.27
CA SER A 67 2.13 3.96 -4.66
C SER A 67 0.82 4.75 -4.76
N ARG A 68 -0.17 4.44 -3.91
CA ARG A 68 -1.43 5.19 -3.83
C ARG A 68 -1.23 6.59 -3.26
N ALA A 69 -0.40 6.73 -2.23
CA ALA A 69 -0.07 8.02 -1.63
C ALA A 69 0.63 8.95 -2.64
N GLU A 70 1.59 8.42 -3.39
CA GLU A 70 2.29 9.18 -4.45
C GLU A 70 1.35 9.52 -5.62
N TRP A 71 0.48 8.61 -6.02
CA TRP A 71 -0.55 8.91 -7.02
C TRP A 71 -1.46 10.04 -6.52
N TRP A 72 -1.97 9.97 -5.29
CA TRP A 72 -2.84 10.99 -4.73
C TRP A 72 -2.14 12.35 -4.60
N ARG A 73 -0.87 12.37 -4.19
CA ARG A 73 -0.07 13.60 -4.14
C ARG A 73 0.06 14.27 -5.51
N ARG A 74 0.23 13.48 -6.57
CA ARG A 74 0.24 14.00 -7.96
C ARG A 74 -1.13 14.49 -8.39
N THR A 75 -2.19 13.78 -8.01
CA THR A 75 -3.58 14.18 -8.26
C THR A 75 -3.93 15.49 -7.59
N GLN A 76 -3.53 15.69 -6.33
CA GLN A 76 -3.70 16.96 -5.61
C GLN A 76 -2.99 18.11 -6.31
N TRP A 77 -1.72 17.93 -6.68
CA TRP A 77 -1.00 18.95 -7.43
C TRP A 77 -1.71 19.30 -8.74
N ALA A 78 -2.18 18.31 -9.48
CA ALA A 78 -2.86 18.52 -10.76
C ALA A 78 -4.24 19.19 -10.58
N LEU A 79 -4.98 18.84 -9.53
CA LEU A 79 -6.23 19.51 -9.13
C LEU A 79 -5.98 20.97 -8.77
N ASP A 80 -4.99 21.26 -7.93
CA ASP A 80 -4.64 22.63 -7.54
C ASP A 80 -4.31 23.48 -8.78
N ARG A 81 -3.54 22.92 -9.72
CA ARG A 81 -3.23 23.59 -11.00
C ARG A 81 -4.47 23.78 -11.88
N ALA A 82 -5.38 22.81 -11.94
CA ALA A 82 -6.63 22.91 -12.69
C ALA A 82 -7.63 23.94 -12.09
N LEU A 83 -7.38 24.42 -10.87
CA LEU A 83 -8.19 25.45 -10.23
C LEU A 83 -7.58 26.85 -10.34
N GLU A 84 -6.36 26.97 -10.86
CA GLU A 84 -5.66 28.25 -11.05
C GLU A 84 -6.42 29.17 -12.01
N GLN A 85 -6.25 30.48 -11.84
CA GLN A 85 -6.90 31.48 -12.70
C GLN A 85 -6.19 31.62 -14.06
N ASP A 86 -4.89 31.33 -14.12
CA ASP A 86 -4.11 31.29 -15.35
C ASP A 86 -4.52 30.09 -16.21
N GLU A 87 -4.99 30.35 -17.43
CA GLU A 87 -5.53 29.31 -18.32
C GLU A 87 -4.45 28.34 -18.83
N ASP A 88 -3.21 28.76 -19.02
CA ASP A 88 -2.14 27.83 -19.44
C ASP A 88 -1.78 26.88 -18.29
N ILE A 89 -1.73 27.39 -17.05
CA ILE A 89 -1.52 26.55 -15.85
C ILE A 89 -2.70 25.61 -15.62
N LYS A 90 -3.94 26.10 -15.84
CA LYS A 90 -5.15 25.28 -15.77
C LYS A 90 -5.12 24.13 -16.79
N ALA A 91 -4.75 24.42 -18.03
CA ALA A 91 -4.64 23.41 -19.08
C ALA A 91 -3.61 22.33 -18.72
N LEU A 92 -2.48 22.72 -18.12
CA LEU A 92 -1.47 21.77 -17.63
C LEU A 92 -2.03 20.85 -16.54
N GLY A 93 -2.74 21.41 -15.55
CA GLY A 93 -3.38 20.63 -14.49
C GLY A 93 -4.39 19.62 -15.03
N LEU A 94 -5.28 20.06 -15.94
CA LEU A 94 -6.26 19.19 -16.59
C LEU A 94 -5.61 18.10 -17.45
N GLY A 95 -4.53 18.44 -18.16
CA GLY A 95 -3.74 17.48 -18.94
C GLY A 95 -3.07 16.42 -18.05
N ALA A 96 -2.48 16.83 -16.93
CA ALA A 96 -1.90 15.92 -15.96
C ALA A 96 -2.95 14.99 -15.33
N LEU A 97 -4.15 15.51 -15.01
CA LEU A 97 -5.27 14.70 -14.54
C LEU A 97 -5.71 13.66 -15.58
N ALA A 98 -5.72 14.00 -16.87
CA ALA A 98 -6.06 13.04 -17.93
C ALA A 98 -5.07 11.86 -17.97
N VAL A 99 -3.78 12.13 -17.76
CA VAL A 99 -2.75 11.08 -17.66
C VAL A 99 -2.92 10.26 -16.38
N LEU A 100 -3.18 10.91 -15.24
CA LEU A 100 -3.36 10.23 -13.96
C LEU A 100 -4.61 9.34 -13.92
N ALA A 101 -5.68 9.73 -14.62
CA ALA A 101 -6.92 8.95 -14.73
C ALA A 101 -6.76 7.68 -15.61
N GLN A 102 -5.77 7.63 -16.49
CA GLN A 102 -5.44 6.41 -17.25
C GLN A 102 -4.65 5.39 -16.42
N SER A 103 -4.01 5.83 -15.32
CA SER A 103 -3.21 4.96 -14.46
C SER A 103 -4.04 3.82 -13.86
N GLU A 104 -3.45 2.63 -13.76
CA GLU A 104 -4.06 1.50 -13.04
C GLU A 104 -4.25 1.76 -11.55
N LEU A 105 -3.51 2.74 -10.99
CA LEU A 105 -3.67 3.18 -9.61
C LEU A 105 -4.96 4.00 -9.39
N ALA A 106 -5.60 4.50 -10.45
CA ALA A 106 -6.90 5.16 -10.38
C ALA A 106 -8.00 4.10 -10.36
N SER A 107 -8.48 3.80 -9.15
CA SER A 107 -9.64 2.94 -8.91
C SER A 107 -10.95 3.60 -9.35
N ALA A 108 -12.02 2.80 -9.41
CA ALA A 108 -13.34 3.30 -9.80
C ALA A 108 -13.84 4.45 -8.91
N GLU A 109 -13.63 4.37 -7.60
CA GLU A 109 -14.03 5.41 -6.65
C GLU A 109 -13.28 6.73 -6.89
N GLU A 110 -11.98 6.64 -7.16
CA GLU A 110 -11.15 7.81 -7.47
C GLU A 110 -11.54 8.44 -8.81
N LEU A 111 -11.92 7.64 -9.81
CA LEU A 111 -12.44 8.12 -11.09
C LEU A 111 -13.78 8.84 -10.93
N GLU A 112 -14.66 8.35 -10.05
CA GLU A 112 -15.91 9.04 -9.72
C GLU A 112 -15.65 10.38 -9.03
N LEU A 113 -14.68 10.43 -8.11
CA LEU A 113 -14.29 11.68 -7.47
C LEU A 113 -13.72 12.70 -8.48
N LEU A 114 -12.89 12.23 -9.41
CA LEU A 114 -12.37 13.05 -10.51
C LEU A 114 -13.48 13.52 -11.46
N ASP A 115 -14.50 12.71 -11.72
CA ASP A 115 -15.68 13.11 -12.51
C ASP A 115 -16.49 14.22 -11.82
N ILE A 116 -16.67 14.12 -10.50
CA ILE A 116 -17.31 15.17 -9.69
C ILE A 116 -16.47 16.46 -9.74
N ALA A 117 -15.16 16.36 -9.53
CA ALA A 117 -14.26 17.52 -9.58
C ALA A 117 -14.24 18.17 -10.97
N TRP A 118 -14.21 17.38 -12.04
CA TRP A 118 -14.27 17.87 -13.41
C TRP A 118 -15.59 18.62 -13.69
N LYS A 119 -16.73 18.09 -13.25
CA LYS A 119 -18.03 18.76 -13.38
C LYS A 119 -18.06 20.08 -12.62
N ALA A 120 -17.48 20.13 -11.42
CA ALA A 120 -17.40 21.34 -10.62
C ALA A 120 -16.55 22.44 -11.31
N VAL A 121 -15.39 22.08 -11.88
CA VAL A 121 -14.51 23.02 -12.60
C VAL A 121 -15.15 23.57 -13.87
N ASN A 122 -15.90 22.73 -14.59
CA ASN A 122 -16.57 23.12 -15.83
C ASN A 122 -17.96 23.76 -15.61
N GLY A 123 -18.44 23.82 -14.36
CA GLY A 123 -19.74 24.38 -14.02
C GLY A 123 -20.94 23.51 -14.39
N GLU A 124 -20.72 22.22 -14.64
CA GLU A 124 -21.76 21.24 -15.02
C GLU A 124 -22.38 20.49 -13.80
N GLY A 125 -22.04 20.89 -12.57
CA GLY A 125 -22.61 20.35 -11.33
C GLY A 125 -23.78 21.18 -10.78
N PRO A 126 -24.61 20.62 -9.86
CA PRO A 126 -25.74 21.33 -9.25
C PRO A 126 -25.32 22.62 -8.52
N ASP A 127 -24.06 22.69 -8.06
CA ASP A 127 -23.47 23.83 -7.34
C ASP A 127 -22.52 24.69 -8.20
N GLY A 128 -22.45 24.44 -9.52
CA GLY A 128 -21.50 25.11 -10.42
C GLY A 128 -21.66 26.64 -10.48
N ALA A 129 -22.89 27.13 -10.28
CA ALA A 129 -23.18 28.56 -10.20
C ALA A 129 -22.67 29.20 -8.89
N VAL A 130 -22.88 28.55 -7.74
CA VAL A 130 -22.47 29.08 -6.43
C VAL A 130 -20.96 29.05 -6.20
N ALA A 131 -20.24 28.09 -6.80
CA ALA A 131 -18.78 28.04 -6.74
C ALA A 131 -18.12 29.16 -7.58
N ARG A 132 -18.72 29.50 -8.73
CA ARG A 132 -18.27 30.60 -9.61
C ARG A 132 -18.47 31.95 -8.92
N GLU A 133 -19.64 32.16 -8.35
CA GLU A 133 -19.99 33.40 -7.63
C GLU A 133 -19.13 33.62 -6.36
N ARG A 134 -18.78 32.57 -5.61
CA ARG A 134 -17.85 32.69 -4.47
C ARG A 134 -16.40 33.00 -4.88
N ARG A 135 -15.93 32.48 -6.02
CA ARG A 135 -14.59 32.84 -6.55
C ARG A 135 -14.55 34.31 -6.94
N ASP A 136 -15.58 34.77 -7.62
CA ASP A 136 -15.67 36.16 -8.11
C ASP A 136 -15.79 37.15 -6.94
N ALA A 137 -16.37 36.72 -5.81
CA ALA A 137 -16.50 37.53 -4.59
C ALA A 137 -15.24 37.57 -3.70
N ALA A 138 -14.36 36.56 -3.76
CA ALA A 138 -13.26 36.39 -2.80
C ALA A 138 -11.89 36.92 -3.27
N ALA A 139 -11.70 37.21 -4.56
CA ALA A 139 -10.39 37.62 -5.08
C ALA A 139 -10.20 39.14 -5.05
N PRO A 140 -9.12 39.68 -4.43
CA PRO A 140 -8.69 41.04 -4.77
C PRO A 140 -8.35 41.06 -6.26
N ARG A 141 -8.87 42.05 -6.99
CA ARG A 141 -8.64 42.24 -8.43
C ARG A 141 -7.15 42.35 -8.74
N ARG A 142 -6.47 41.21 -8.89
CA ARG A 142 -5.24 41.15 -9.68
C ARG A 142 -5.67 41.51 -11.10
N THR A 143 -5.06 42.55 -11.66
CA THR A 143 -5.14 42.88 -13.07
C THR A 143 -4.54 41.72 -13.88
N MET A 144 -5.30 40.64 -14.05
CA MET A 144 -4.99 39.63 -15.05
C MET A 144 -5.31 40.21 -16.42
N SER A 145 -4.37 40.05 -17.35
CA SER A 145 -4.68 40.26 -18.76
C SER A 145 -5.79 39.27 -19.15
N PRO A 146 -6.75 39.69 -19.99
CA PRO A 146 -7.77 38.78 -20.48
C PRO A 146 -7.10 37.55 -21.09
N PRO A 147 -7.61 36.34 -20.83
CA PRO A 147 -7.04 35.12 -21.38
C PRO A 147 -6.99 35.21 -22.92
N SER A 148 -5.91 34.70 -23.50
CA SER A 148 -5.83 34.62 -24.96
C SER A 148 -6.79 33.54 -25.46
N ALA A 149 -7.34 33.72 -26.67
CA ALA A 149 -8.16 32.69 -27.29
C ALA A 149 -7.41 31.34 -27.43
N ALA A 150 -6.08 31.37 -27.55
CA ALA A 150 -5.25 30.17 -27.62
C ALA A 150 -5.19 29.43 -26.27
N SER A 151 -4.99 30.15 -25.16
CA SER A 151 -4.96 29.55 -23.82
C SER A 151 -6.33 28.98 -23.42
N GLU A 152 -7.42 29.66 -23.76
CA GLU A 152 -8.77 29.11 -23.58
C GLU A 152 -8.99 27.83 -24.39
N HIS A 153 -8.51 27.80 -25.64
CA HIS A 153 -8.61 26.62 -26.49
C HIS A 153 -7.87 25.41 -25.88
N ARG A 154 -6.66 25.62 -25.36
CA ARG A 154 -5.88 24.57 -24.66
C ARG A 154 -6.62 24.00 -23.47
N VAL A 155 -7.28 24.85 -22.68
CA VAL A 155 -8.09 24.41 -21.54
C VAL A 155 -9.24 23.54 -21.99
N GLN A 156 -9.95 23.95 -23.06
CA GLN A 156 -11.06 23.16 -23.60
C GLN A 156 -10.57 21.79 -24.10
N VAL A 157 -9.46 21.76 -24.83
CA VAL A 157 -8.84 20.51 -25.32
C VAL A 157 -8.42 19.61 -24.17
N ALA A 158 -7.76 20.15 -23.15
CA ALA A 158 -7.33 19.41 -21.97
C ALA A 158 -8.53 18.86 -21.17
N ALA A 159 -9.56 19.69 -20.95
CA ALA A 159 -10.79 19.28 -20.29
C ALA A 159 -11.51 18.17 -21.06
N ALA A 160 -11.56 18.26 -22.39
CA ALA A 160 -12.16 17.24 -23.23
C ALA A 160 -11.37 15.91 -23.21
N LYS A 161 -10.03 15.97 -23.22
CA LYS A 161 -9.17 14.79 -23.07
C LYS A 161 -9.43 14.08 -21.74
N LEU A 162 -9.48 14.83 -20.64
CA LEU A 162 -9.83 14.28 -19.33
C LEU A 162 -11.24 13.65 -19.34
N ARG A 163 -12.23 14.32 -19.94
CA ARG A 163 -13.60 13.79 -20.01
C ARG A 163 -13.69 12.48 -20.78
N VAL A 164 -12.99 12.37 -21.92
CA VAL A 164 -12.92 11.13 -22.71
C VAL A 164 -12.35 9.99 -21.88
N VAL A 165 -11.24 10.23 -21.17
CA VAL A 165 -10.60 9.22 -20.31
C VAL A 165 -11.54 8.78 -19.20
N LEU A 166 -12.20 9.71 -18.52
CA LEU A 166 -13.15 9.41 -17.44
C LEU A 166 -14.33 8.60 -17.95
N ASP A 167 -14.94 9.00 -19.07
CA ASP A 167 -16.05 8.27 -19.67
C ASP A 167 -15.64 6.85 -20.10
N GLU A 168 -14.48 6.70 -20.74
CA GLU A 168 -13.96 5.39 -21.14
C GLU A 168 -13.74 4.48 -19.92
N ARG A 169 -13.08 4.99 -18.88
CA ARG A 169 -12.77 4.22 -17.66
C ARG A 169 -14.01 3.92 -16.81
N LEU A 170 -15.02 4.78 -16.85
CA LEU A 170 -16.30 4.58 -16.17
C LEU A 170 -17.33 3.82 -17.03
N GLY A 171 -16.97 3.40 -18.25
CA GLY A 171 -17.87 2.67 -19.15
C GLY A 171 -19.04 3.50 -19.69
N ARG A 172 -18.89 4.82 -19.76
CA ARG A 172 -19.91 5.77 -20.22
C ARG A 172 -19.64 6.22 -21.67
N PRO A 173 -20.67 6.53 -22.46
CA PRO A 173 -20.47 7.09 -23.79
C PRO A 173 -20.04 8.56 -23.73
N THR A 174 -18.94 8.90 -24.39
CA THR A 174 -18.51 10.30 -24.54
C THR A 174 -19.25 11.00 -25.69
N PRO A 175 -19.76 12.24 -25.51
CA PRO A 175 -20.35 13.01 -26.59
C PRO A 175 -19.38 13.23 -27.77
N THR A 176 -19.90 13.14 -29.00
CA THR A 176 -19.08 13.22 -30.23
C THR A 176 -18.32 14.54 -30.36
N LYS A 177 -18.92 15.65 -29.92
CA LYS A 177 -18.28 16.97 -29.90
C LYS A 177 -17.05 17.00 -28.98
N THR A 178 -17.17 16.44 -27.78
CA THR A 178 -16.07 16.34 -26.81
C THR A 178 -14.96 15.43 -27.33
N LYS A 179 -15.33 14.31 -27.97
CA LYS A 179 -14.37 13.38 -28.59
C LYS A 179 -13.65 13.99 -29.81
N ALA A 180 -14.29 14.89 -30.55
CA ALA A 180 -13.64 15.64 -31.61
C ALA A 180 -12.66 16.67 -31.02
N LEU A 181 -13.09 17.40 -29.99
CA LEU A 181 -12.29 18.43 -29.35
C LEU A 181 -11.06 17.86 -28.64
N SER A 182 -11.15 16.66 -28.06
CA SER A 182 -10.03 15.98 -27.41
C SER A 182 -8.91 15.58 -28.40
N ARG A 183 -9.19 15.54 -29.70
CA ARG A 183 -8.20 15.22 -30.74
C ARG A 183 -7.51 16.45 -31.32
N ALA A 184 -7.92 17.65 -30.90
CA ALA A 184 -7.22 18.86 -31.29
C ALA A 184 -5.83 18.92 -30.62
N GLU A 185 -4.91 19.58 -31.31
CA GLU A 185 -3.55 19.85 -30.84
C GLU A 185 -3.57 20.92 -29.74
N PHE A 186 -2.55 20.88 -28.87
CA PHE A 186 -2.33 21.86 -27.79
C PHE A 186 -1.69 23.16 -28.31
#